data_AF-A0A7X6R0S2-F1
#
_entry.id   AF-A0A7X6R0S2-F1
#
_cell.length_a   1.000
_cell.length_b   1.000
_cell.length_c   1.000
_cell.angle_alpha   90.00
_cell.angle_beta   90.00
_cell.angle_gamma   90.00
#
_symmetry.space_group_name_H-M   'P 1'
#
loop_
_entity.id
_entity.type
_entity.pdbx_description
1 polymer ?
#
loop_
_entity_poly.entity_id
_entity_poly.type
_entity_poly.pdbx_seq_one_letter_code
_entity_poly.pdbx_strand_id
1 'polypeptide(L)'
;MSALTVVGTGGGVGTTTLAALAFRAVRDHPEGAPWLIGAADRDLALRVGDDRADRIRVDHAVRDAGVLRTDAPVAPLVADGAALAVVTPWSPVGLSDARAVVDRVSAADPEAIRRTAVVLVGRRGWRGGRNGADAWPDAVPVLHLPYDPALHRPGPVPELAGLGRAAREGAAAWQDLVARLLA
;
A
#
# COMPACT_ATOMS: atom_id res chain seq x y z
N MET A 1 8.26 -13.38 10.92
CA MET A 1 6.88 -12.94 10.59
C MET A 1 6.98 -12.07 9.35
N SER A 2 6.29 -12.43 8.27
CA SER A 2 6.24 -11.65 7.05
C SER A 2 5.09 -10.64 7.16
N ALA A 3 5.38 -9.34 7.07
CA ALA A 3 4.35 -8.32 7.24
C ALA A 3 4.51 -7.24 6.19
N LEU A 4 3.38 -6.78 5.66
CA LEU A 4 3.29 -5.60 4.83
C LEU A 4 2.63 -4.49 5.64
N THR A 5 3.35 -3.41 5.87
CA THR A 5 2.80 -2.19 6.47
C THR A 5 2.51 -1.17 5.40
N VAL A 6 1.26 -0.69 5.32
CA VAL A 6 0.83 0.34 4.38
C VAL A 6 0.68 1.66 5.14
N VAL A 7 1.44 2.67 4.73
CA VAL A 7 1.40 4.03 5.30
C VAL A 7 1.04 5.04 4.22
N GLY A 8 0.31 6.09 4.58
CA GLY A 8 0.04 7.26 3.76
C GLY A 8 0.94 8.43 4.15
N THR A 9 1.36 9.23 3.18
CA THR A 9 2.04 10.51 3.42
C THR A 9 1.08 11.62 3.89
N GLY A 10 -0.23 11.42 3.75
CA GLY A 10 -1.25 12.37 4.19
C GLY A 10 -2.64 11.75 4.32
N GLY A 11 -3.60 12.54 4.80
CA GLY A 11 -5.00 12.11 4.89
C GLY A 11 -5.65 11.96 3.51
N GLY A 12 -6.50 10.94 3.34
CA GLY A 12 -7.27 10.74 2.10
C GLY A 12 -6.47 10.23 0.90
N VAL A 13 -5.23 9.79 1.09
CA VAL A 13 -4.37 9.24 0.01
C VAL A 13 -4.68 7.78 -0.33
N GLY A 14 -5.71 7.19 0.28
CA GLY A 14 -6.16 5.84 -0.04
C GLY A 14 -5.41 4.71 0.67
N THR A 15 -4.69 4.97 1.77
CA THR A 15 -3.97 3.95 2.57
C THR A 15 -4.85 2.72 2.88
N THR A 16 -6.06 2.95 3.40
CA THR A 16 -7.03 1.89 3.73
C THR A 16 -7.50 1.12 2.50
N THR A 17 -7.71 1.80 1.37
CA THR A 17 -8.05 1.15 0.10
C THR A 17 -6.91 0.26 -0.40
N LEU A 18 -5.66 0.71 -0.30
CA LEU A 18 -4.50 -0.10 -0.70
C LEU A 18 -4.27 -1.29 0.22
N ALA A 19 -4.45 -1.11 1.54
CA ALA A 19 -4.41 -2.21 2.50
C ALA A 19 -5.50 -3.27 2.23
N ALA A 20 -6.72 -2.83 1.91
CA ALA A 20 -7.80 -3.74 1.53
C ALA A 20 -7.50 -4.49 0.22
N LEU A 21 -6.97 -3.80 -0.81
CA LEU A 21 -6.52 -4.43 -2.06
C LEU A 21 -5.37 -5.42 -1.84
N ALA A 22 -4.45 -5.12 -0.92
CA ALA A 22 -3.34 -5.99 -0.55
C ALA A 22 -3.85 -7.26 0.14
N PHE A 23 -4.72 -7.13 1.15
CA PHE A 23 -5.34 -8.27 1.83
C PHE A 23 -6.06 -9.17 0.82
N ARG A 24 -6.87 -8.57 -0.06
CA ARG A 24 -7.57 -9.28 -1.12
C ARG A 24 -6.65 -10.08 -2.05
N ALA A 25 -5.42 -9.62 -2.30
CA ALA A 25 -4.46 -10.32 -3.15
C ALA A 25 -4.02 -11.67 -2.58
N VAL A 26 -3.97 -11.77 -1.25
CA VAL A 26 -3.34 -12.90 -0.54
C VAL A 26 -4.30 -13.65 0.39
N ARG A 27 -5.56 -13.20 0.51
CA ARG A 27 -6.55 -13.81 1.41
C ARG A 27 -6.87 -15.27 1.05
N ASP A 28 -6.81 -15.61 -0.23
CA ASP A 28 -7.15 -16.94 -0.75
C ASP A 28 -5.89 -17.82 -0.93
N HIS A 29 -4.78 -17.49 -0.25
CA HIS A 29 -3.56 -18.29 -0.30
C HIS A 29 -3.82 -19.72 0.25
N PRO A 30 -3.22 -20.78 -0.32
CA PRO A 30 -3.49 -22.17 0.09
C PRO A 30 -3.26 -22.46 1.59
N GLU A 31 -2.34 -21.74 2.22
CA GLU A 31 -2.03 -21.86 3.64
C GLU A 31 -2.95 -21.02 4.55
N GLY A 32 -3.81 -20.17 3.98
CA GLY A 32 -4.75 -19.29 4.69
C GLY A 32 -4.51 -17.79 4.44
N ALA A 33 -5.44 -16.97 4.91
CA ALA A 33 -5.34 -15.51 4.82
C ALA A 33 -4.31 -14.96 5.82
N PRO A 34 -3.65 -13.82 5.53
CA PRO A 34 -2.83 -13.14 6.54
C PRO A 34 -3.71 -12.48 7.60
N TRP A 35 -3.12 -12.11 8.74
CA TRP A 35 -3.76 -11.19 9.67
C TRP A 35 -4.03 -9.83 9.02
N LEU A 36 -5.24 -9.30 9.21
CA LEU A 36 -5.58 -7.94 8.84
C LEU A 36 -5.55 -7.06 10.09
N ILE A 37 -4.67 -6.06 10.10
CA ILE A 37 -4.46 -5.19 11.26
C ILE A 37 -4.72 -3.76 10.84
N GLY A 38 -5.64 -3.08 11.52
CA GLY A 38 -5.93 -1.66 11.31
C GLY A 38 -6.47 -1.04 12.58
N ALA A 39 -6.44 0.29 12.67
CA ALA A 39 -7.07 1.00 13.78
C ALA A 39 -8.61 0.88 13.68
N ALA A 40 -9.29 0.77 14.83
CA ALA A 40 -10.74 0.53 14.89
C ALA A 40 -11.58 1.69 14.32
N ASP A 41 -11.02 2.89 14.26
CA ASP A 41 -11.62 4.08 13.67
C ASP A 41 -11.44 4.17 12.15
N ARG A 42 -10.73 3.20 11.56
CA ARG A 42 -10.55 3.08 10.11
C ARG A 42 -11.52 2.05 9.59
N ASP A 43 -12.24 2.41 8.55
CA ASP A 43 -13.21 1.56 7.84
C ASP A 43 -12.54 0.39 7.08
N LEU A 44 -11.44 -0.18 7.57
CA LEU A 44 -10.69 -1.25 6.90
C LEU A 44 -11.54 -2.51 6.74
N ALA A 45 -12.26 -2.92 7.78
CA ALA A 45 -13.18 -4.07 7.70
C ALA A 45 -14.29 -3.82 6.66
N LEU A 46 -14.89 -2.62 6.66
CA LEU A 46 -15.87 -2.21 5.65
C LEU A 46 -15.26 -2.23 4.25
N ARG A 47 -14.01 -1.78 4.11
CA ARG A 47 -13.32 -1.67 2.83
C ARG A 47 -12.89 -3.02 2.27
N VAL A 48 -12.57 -3.99 3.13
CA VAL A 48 -12.37 -5.39 2.73
C VAL A 48 -13.70 -6.04 2.37
N GLY A 49 -14.78 -5.73 3.09
CA GLY A 49 -16.14 -6.20 2.83
C GLY A 49 -16.42 -7.64 3.27
N ASP A 50 -15.41 -8.50 3.25
CA ASP A 50 -15.44 -9.86 3.78
C ASP A 50 -14.06 -10.25 4.30
N ASP A 51 -13.92 -10.23 5.62
CA ASP A 51 -12.72 -10.56 6.39
C ASP A 51 -12.75 -11.99 6.96
N ARG A 52 -13.75 -12.80 6.57
CA ARG A 52 -13.81 -14.21 6.99
C ARG A 52 -12.78 -15.03 6.23
N ALA A 53 -12.04 -15.85 6.96
CA ALA A 53 -11.10 -16.81 6.41
C ALA A 53 -11.23 -18.15 7.14
N ASP A 54 -11.29 -19.25 6.39
CA ASP A 54 -11.34 -20.61 6.95
C ASP A 54 -10.03 -20.99 7.66
N ARG A 55 -8.92 -20.34 7.25
CA ARG A 55 -7.57 -20.53 7.82
C ARG A 55 -6.84 -19.19 7.86
N ILE A 56 -6.03 -19.02 8.90
CA ILE A 56 -5.18 -17.84 9.10
C ILE A 56 -3.71 -18.27 9.13
N ARG A 57 -2.89 -17.64 8.28
CA ARG A 57 -1.42 -17.73 8.33
C ARG A 57 -0.92 -16.81 9.43
N VAL A 58 -0.68 -17.36 10.61
CA VAL A 58 -0.40 -16.59 11.82
C VAL A 58 0.90 -15.77 11.78
N ASP A 59 1.80 -16.14 10.87
CA ASP A 59 3.08 -15.50 10.62
C ASP A 59 3.05 -14.44 9.50
N HIS A 60 1.88 -14.20 8.90
CA HIS A 60 1.66 -13.22 7.83
C HIS A 60 0.71 -12.11 8.26
N ALA A 61 0.99 -10.85 7.89
CA ALA A 61 0.10 -9.73 8.20
C ALA A 61 0.07 -8.64 7.11
N VAL A 62 -1.10 -8.05 6.91
CA VAL A 62 -1.31 -6.79 6.20
C VAL A 62 -1.77 -5.74 7.22
N ARG A 63 -1.02 -4.64 7.32
CA ARG A 63 -1.26 -3.58 8.31
C ARG A 63 -1.64 -2.28 7.62
N ASP A 64 -2.81 -1.73 7.92
CA ASP A 64 -3.14 -0.32 7.66
C ASP A 64 -2.64 0.52 8.83
N ALA A 65 -1.44 1.11 8.67
CA ALA A 65 -0.85 1.99 9.66
C ALA A 65 -1.31 3.45 9.51
N GLY A 66 -2.06 3.76 8.44
CA GLY A 66 -2.59 5.08 8.24
C GLY A 66 -1.57 6.14 7.87
N VAL A 67 -1.79 7.37 8.35
CA VAL A 67 -0.92 8.50 8.01
C VAL A 67 0.36 8.42 8.83
N LEU A 68 1.49 8.34 8.16
CA LEU A 68 2.79 8.46 8.79
C LEU A 68 3.06 9.93 9.07
N ARG A 69 3.05 10.30 10.36
CA ARG A 69 3.41 11.65 10.78
C ARG A 69 4.90 11.90 10.51
N THR A 70 5.25 13.13 10.15
CA THR A 70 6.62 13.52 9.80
C THR A 70 7.64 13.19 10.90
N ASP A 71 7.24 13.27 12.17
CA ASP A 71 8.06 13.01 13.35
C ASP A 71 8.04 11.53 13.82
N ALA A 72 7.11 10.71 13.32
CA ALA A 72 6.97 9.33 13.76
C ALA A 72 8.17 8.48 13.30
N PRO A 73 8.75 7.62 14.16
CA PRO A 73 9.89 6.79 13.80
C PRO A 73 9.52 5.75 12.73
N VAL A 74 10.38 5.57 11.73
CA VAL A 74 10.18 4.58 10.65
C VAL A 74 10.79 3.21 10.96
N ALA A 75 11.79 3.14 11.86
CA ALA A 75 12.48 1.89 12.20
C ALA A 75 11.52 0.76 12.65
N PRO A 76 10.48 1.02 13.48
CA PRO A 76 9.52 -0.03 13.84
C PRO A 76 8.69 -0.58 12.67
N LEU A 77 8.56 0.19 11.57
CA LEU A 77 7.77 -0.21 10.40
C LEU A 77 8.49 -1.22 9.50
N VAL A 78 9.82 -1.25 9.58
CA VAL A 78 10.70 -2.11 8.77
C VAL A 78 11.48 -3.12 9.60
N ALA A 79 11.28 -3.10 10.92
CA ALA A 79 11.86 -4.06 11.85
C ALA A 79 11.48 -5.50 11.48
N ASP A 80 12.34 -6.45 11.89
CA ASP A 80 12.20 -7.89 11.65
C ASP A 80 11.98 -8.27 10.19
N GLY A 81 12.38 -7.37 9.30
CA GLY A 81 12.31 -7.56 7.87
C GLY A 81 10.94 -7.33 7.22
N ALA A 82 10.06 -6.59 7.88
CA ALA A 82 8.78 -6.19 7.32
C ALA A 82 8.92 -5.37 6.02
N ALA A 83 7.99 -5.60 5.09
CA ALA A 83 7.82 -4.79 3.91
C ALA A 83 7.02 -3.52 4.22
N LEU A 84 7.31 -2.45 3.49
CA LEU A 84 6.67 -1.15 3.64
C LEU A 84 6.10 -0.68 2.30
N ALA A 85 4.87 -0.18 2.31
CA ALA A 85 4.29 0.53 1.17
C ALA A 85 3.94 1.95 1.57
N VAL A 86 4.56 2.91 0.88
CA VAL A 86 4.34 4.35 1.06
C VAL A 86 3.34 4.83 0.00
N VAL A 87 2.13 5.13 0.43
CA VAL A 87 1.03 5.62 -0.40
C VAL A 87 1.06 7.14 -0.39
N THR A 88 1.09 7.75 -1.58
CA THR A 88 1.22 9.21 -1.70
C THR A 88 0.46 9.70 -2.92
N PRO A 89 -0.10 10.93 -2.90
CA PRO A 89 -0.71 11.48 -4.11
C PRO A 89 0.34 11.65 -5.19
N TRP A 90 -0.05 11.39 -6.43
CA TRP A 90 0.80 11.63 -7.59
C TRP A 90 0.91 13.14 -7.89
N SER A 91 1.57 13.90 -7.01
CA SER A 91 1.81 15.33 -7.11
C SER A 91 3.25 15.65 -6.69
N PRO A 92 3.80 16.84 -7.02
CA PRO A 92 5.16 17.21 -6.59
C PRO A 92 5.36 17.12 -5.08
N VAL A 93 4.38 17.59 -4.30
CA VAL A 93 4.44 17.53 -2.83
C VAL A 93 4.40 16.07 -2.35
N GLY A 94 3.48 15.25 -2.88
CA GLY A 94 3.41 13.84 -2.50
C GLY A 94 4.68 13.05 -2.85
N LEU A 95 5.30 13.35 -3.99
CA LEU A 95 6.59 12.76 -4.37
C LEU A 95 7.69 13.16 -3.38
N SER A 96 7.76 14.45 -2.99
CA SER A 96 8.70 14.93 -1.98
C SER A 96 8.48 14.26 -0.62
N ASP A 97 7.24 14.13 -0.17
CA ASP A 97 6.91 13.51 1.11
C ASP A 97 7.28 12.03 1.14
N ALA A 98 6.92 11.28 0.09
CA ALA A 98 7.29 9.87 0.00
C ALA A 98 8.81 9.69 -0.12
N ARG A 99 9.52 10.62 -0.78
CA ARG A 99 10.98 10.57 -0.86
C ARG A 99 11.61 10.74 0.52
N ALA A 100 11.13 11.70 1.30
CA ALA A 100 11.58 11.87 2.67
C ALA A 100 11.35 10.61 3.53
N VAL A 101 10.24 9.90 3.34
CA VAL A 101 9.99 8.61 4.02
C VAL A 101 11.00 7.56 3.58
N VAL A 102 11.23 7.39 2.26
CA VAL A 102 12.19 6.41 1.73
C VAL A 102 13.61 6.71 2.20
N ASP A 103 14.04 7.97 2.22
CA ASP A 103 15.36 8.35 2.72
C ASP A 103 15.52 8.03 4.21
N ARG A 104 14.46 8.23 5.01
CA ARG A 104 14.45 7.84 6.43
C ARG A 104 14.50 6.32 6.62
N VAL A 105 13.82 5.55 5.76
CA VAL A 105 13.86 4.09 5.79
C VAL A 105 15.27 3.60 5.45
N SER A 106 15.86 4.11 4.37
CA SER A 106 17.23 3.80 3.96
C SER A 106 18.25 4.13 5.06
N ALA A 107 18.07 5.25 5.75
CA ALA A 107 18.92 5.65 6.87
C ALA A 107 18.76 4.75 8.11
N ALA A 108 17.56 4.19 8.34
CA ALA A 108 17.29 3.31 9.49
C ALA A 108 17.72 1.86 9.22
N ASP A 109 17.46 1.35 8.02
CA ASP A 109 17.86 0.03 7.54
C ASP A 109 18.07 0.09 6.01
N PRO A 110 19.34 0.11 5.53
CA PRO A 110 19.64 0.13 4.10
C PRO A 110 19.05 -1.06 3.32
N GLU A 111 18.87 -2.22 3.96
CA GLU A 111 18.29 -3.41 3.34
C GLU A 111 16.77 -3.33 3.21
N ALA A 112 16.10 -2.57 4.08
CA ALA A 112 14.66 -2.35 4.03
C ALA A 112 14.20 -1.71 2.71
N ILE A 113 15.09 -1.00 2.01
CA ILE A 113 14.77 -0.37 0.74
C ILE A 113 14.30 -1.37 -0.32
N ARG A 114 14.86 -2.59 -0.32
CA ARG A 114 14.49 -3.66 -1.27
C ARG A 114 13.08 -4.22 -1.04
N ARG A 115 12.52 -3.94 0.14
CA ARG A 115 11.17 -4.35 0.57
C ARG A 115 10.24 -3.15 0.72
N THR A 116 10.67 -1.99 0.24
CA THR A 116 9.89 -0.75 0.29
C THR A 116 9.34 -0.44 -1.09
N ALA A 117 8.04 -0.19 -1.18
CA ALA A 117 7.36 0.22 -2.39
C ALA A 117 6.75 1.61 -2.23
N VAL A 118 6.65 2.35 -3.33
CA VAL A 118 5.93 3.63 -3.38
C VAL A 118 4.74 3.48 -4.28
N VAL A 119 3.55 3.83 -3.79
CA VAL A 119 2.31 3.78 -4.55
C VAL A 119 1.79 5.21 -4.78
N LEU A 120 1.88 5.65 -6.03
CA LEU A 120 1.43 6.96 -6.49
C LEU A 120 -0.06 6.88 -6.83
N VAL A 121 -0.91 7.46 -5.98
CA VAL A 121 -2.36 7.48 -6.22
C VAL A 121 -2.78 8.69 -7.05
N GLY A 122 -3.55 8.45 -8.09
CA GLY A 122 -4.10 9.49 -8.95
C GLY A 122 -5.18 10.29 -8.23
N ARG A 123 -5.25 11.59 -8.51
CA ARG A 123 -6.33 12.47 -8.05
C ARG A 123 -7.28 12.78 -9.20
N ARG A 124 -8.56 12.99 -8.89
CA ARG A 124 -9.56 13.37 -9.90
C ARG A 124 -9.09 14.60 -10.68
N GLY A 125 -9.12 14.51 -12.01
CA GLY A 125 -8.72 15.61 -12.90
C GLY A 125 -7.21 15.82 -13.06
N TRP A 126 -6.38 15.07 -12.32
CA TRP A 126 -4.93 15.13 -12.46
C TRP A 126 -4.42 14.05 -13.40
N ARG A 127 -3.69 14.43 -14.46
CA ARG A 127 -3.18 13.51 -15.49
C ARG A 127 -1.72 13.06 -15.28
N GLY A 128 -1.15 13.34 -14.10
CA GLY A 128 0.24 13.01 -13.80
C GLY A 128 1.23 13.95 -14.48
N GLY A 129 2.42 14.09 -13.89
CA GLY A 129 3.59 14.64 -14.55
C GLY A 129 4.51 13.50 -14.98
N ARG A 130 5.28 13.67 -16.07
CA ARG A 130 6.20 12.65 -16.61
C ARG A 130 7.36 12.27 -15.67
N ASN A 131 7.59 13.00 -14.58
CA ASN A 131 8.88 13.02 -13.89
C ASN A 131 8.93 12.23 -12.56
N GLY A 132 8.14 11.16 -12.44
CA GLY A 132 8.08 10.39 -11.19
C GLY A 132 9.15 9.31 -11.04
N ALA A 133 9.55 8.65 -12.13
CA ALA A 133 10.34 7.42 -12.10
C ALA A 133 11.83 7.66 -11.79
N ASP A 134 12.42 8.72 -12.35
CA ASP A 134 13.86 9.02 -12.21
C ASP A 134 14.25 9.55 -10.82
N ALA A 135 13.28 9.74 -9.92
CA ALA A 135 13.48 10.32 -8.58
C ALA A 135 13.70 9.26 -7.48
N TRP A 136 13.67 7.97 -7.80
CA TRP A 136 13.71 6.89 -6.83
C TRP A 136 14.96 6.03 -6.98
N PRO A 137 15.47 5.44 -5.88
CA PRO A 137 16.54 4.45 -5.99
C PRO A 137 16.04 3.23 -6.76
N ASP A 138 16.87 2.62 -7.60
CA ASP A 138 16.49 1.48 -8.47
C ASP A 138 15.84 0.31 -7.72
N ALA A 139 16.14 0.17 -6.42
CA ALA A 139 15.60 -0.87 -5.56
C ALA A 139 14.16 -0.64 -5.08
N VAL A 140 13.59 0.57 -5.27
CA VAL A 140 12.24 0.91 -4.80
C VAL A 140 11.23 0.81 -5.95
N PRO A 141 10.40 -0.25 -6.00
CA PRO A 141 9.32 -0.30 -6.97
C PRO A 141 8.34 0.87 -6.77
N VAL A 142 8.07 1.58 -7.86
CA VAL A 142 7.11 2.68 -7.93
C VAL A 142 5.90 2.24 -8.75
N LEU A 143 4.75 2.19 -8.12
CA LEU A 143 3.49 1.80 -8.74
C LEU A 143 2.59 3.02 -8.93
N HIS A 144 1.85 3.02 -10.02
CA HIS A 144 0.83 4.04 -10.30
C HIS A 144 -0.54 3.42 -10.13
N LEU A 145 -1.37 4.00 -9.27
CA LEU A 145 -2.79 3.68 -9.17
C LEU A 145 -3.61 4.89 -9.62
N PRO A 146 -3.99 4.97 -10.91
CA PRO A 146 -4.80 6.05 -11.43
C PRO A 146 -6.11 6.25 -10.66
N TYR A 147 -6.62 7.48 -10.69
CA TYR A 147 -7.92 7.78 -10.09
C TYR A 147 -9.01 6.94 -10.75
N ASP A 148 -9.76 6.20 -9.94
CA ASP A 148 -10.97 5.49 -10.35
C ASP A 148 -12.12 5.82 -9.38
N PRO A 149 -13.28 6.30 -9.87
CA PRO A 149 -14.42 6.58 -9.01
C PRO A 149 -14.87 5.37 -8.16
N ALA A 150 -14.75 4.14 -8.67
CA ALA A 150 -15.17 2.94 -7.94
C ALA A 150 -14.30 2.68 -6.70
N LEU A 151 -13.00 3.02 -6.75
CA LEU A 151 -12.10 2.92 -5.60
C LEU A 151 -12.41 3.95 -4.49
N HIS A 152 -13.09 5.04 -4.84
CA HIS A 152 -13.44 6.13 -3.91
C HIS A 152 -14.85 6.01 -3.32
N ARG A 153 -15.67 5.06 -3.81
CA ARG A 153 -17.00 4.82 -3.24
C ARG A 153 -16.86 4.19 -1.85
N PRO A 154 -17.71 4.57 -0.88
CA PRO A 154 -17.84 3.85 0.38
C PRO A 154 -18.22 2.38 0.16
N GLY A 155 -17.91 1.52 1.13
CA GLY A 155 -18.21 0.08 1.10
C GLY A 155 -16.98 -0.77 0.79
N PRO A 156 -17.13 -1.97 0.20
CA PRO A 156 -16.02 -2.85 -0.17
C PRO A 156 -15.23 -2.38 -1.40
N VAL A 157 -13.93 -2.70 -1.48
CA VAL A 157 -13.15 -2.49 -2.71
C VAL A 157 -13.78 -3.29 -3.86
N PRO A 158 -13.97 -2.68 -5.04
CA PRO A 158 -14.55 -3.39 -6.17
C PRO A 158 -13.63 -4.52 -6.65
N GLU A 159 -14.24 -5.49 -7.32
CA GLU A 159 -13.53 -6.44 -8.20
C GLU A 159 -12.65 -5.69 -9.21
N LEU A 160 -11.49 -6.26 -9.57
CA LEU A 160 -10.62 -5.68 -10.60
C LEU A 160 -11.37 -5.46 -11.93
N ALA A 161 -12.30 -6.36 -12.27
CA ALA A 161 -13.15 -6.25 -13.45
C ALA A 161 -14.08 -5.02 -13.42
N GLY A 162 -14.41 -4.51 -12.24
CA GLY A 162 -15.23 -3.31 -12.03
C GLY A 162 -14.45 -1.99 -12.11
N LEU A 163 -13.13 -2.05 -12.24
CA LEU A 163 -12.26 -0.88 -12.42
C LEU A 163 -12.12 -0.50 -13.89
N GLY A 164 -11.91 0.79 -14.16
CA GLY A 164 -11.42 1.26 -15.44
C GLY A 164 -10.04 0.67 -15.76
N ARG A 165 -9.72 0.54 -17.06
CA ARG A 165 -8.52 -0.20 -17.52
C ARG A 165 -7.23 0.20 -16.79
N ALA A 166 -6.91 1.49 -16.73
CA ALA A 166 -5.65 1.96 -16.13
C ALA A 166 -5.60 1.72 -14.61
N ALA A 167 -6.72 1.87 -13.91
CA ALA A 167 -6.80 1.59 -12.48
C ALA A 167 -6.74 0.07 -12.20
N ARG A 168 -7.31 -0.75 -13.09
CA ARG A 168 -7.20 -2.20 -13.05
C ARG A 168 -5.74 -2.65 -13.20
N GLU A 169 -5.02 -2.11 -14.16
CA GLU A 169 -3.60 -2.40 -14.39
C GLU A 169 -2.76 -2.01 -13.16
N GLY A 170 -2.99 -0.82 -12.59
CA GLY A 170 -2.31 -0.37 -11.37
C GLY A 170 -2.64 -1.21 -10.13
N ALA A 171 -3.92 -1.58 -9.96
CA ALA A 171 -4.36 -2.42 -8.85
C ALA A 171 -3.82 -3.86 -8.99
N ALA A 172 -3.81 -4.43 -10.19
CA ALA A 172 -3.21 -5.74 -10.44
C ALA A 172 -1.71 -5.73 -10.14
N ALA A 173 -0.98 -4.72 -10.63
CA ALA A 173 0.45 -4.58 -10.35
C ALA A 173 0.75 -4.42 -8.85
N TRP A 174 -0.12 -3.75 -8.10
CA TRP A 174 -0.07 -3.71 -6.64
C TRP A 174 -0.28 -5.09 -6.02
N GLN A 175 -1.33 -5.81 -6.42
CA GLN A 175 -1.61 -7.14 -5.90
C GLN A 175 -0.49 -8.15 -6.19
N ASP A 176 0.09 -8.12 -7.38
CA ASP A 176 1.24 -8.95 -7.77
C ASP A 176 2.49 -8.63 -6.93
N LEU A 177 2.73 -7.35 -6.63
CA LEU A 177 3.83 -6.95 -5.74
C LEU A 177 3.59 -7.44 -4.31
N VAL A 178 2.38 -7.27 -3.79
CA VAL A 178 2.00 -7.74 -2.44
C VAL A 178 2.20 -9.24 -2.32
N ALA A 179 1.74 -10.02 -3.30
CA ALA A 179 1.92 -11.46 -3.32
C ALA A 179 3.40 -11.85 -3.27
N ARG A 180 4.29 -11.12 -3.95
CA ARG A 180 5.75 -11.36 -3.86
C ARG A 180 6.38 -10.93 -2.54
N LEU A 181 5.88 -9.86 -1.93
CA LEU A 181 6.39 -9.37 -0.64
C LEU A 181 5.94 -10.24 0.54
N LEU A 182 4.84 -10.99 0.38
CA LEU A 182 4.24 -11.85 1.40
C LEU A 182 4.23 -13.35 1.03
N ALA A 183 4.98 -13.73 -0.01
CA ALA A 183 5.27 -15.13 -0.34
C ALA A 183 6.32 -15.69 0.63
#